data_AF-A0A6A4R5V6-F1
#
_entry.id   AF-A0A6A4R5V6-F1
#
_cell.length_a   1.000
_cell.length_b   1.000
_cell.length_c   1.000
_cell.angle_alpha   90.00
_cell.angle_beta   90.00
_cell.angle_gamma   90.00
#
_symmetry.space_group_name_H-M   'P 1'
#
loop_
_entity.id
_entity.type
_entity.pdbx_description
1 polymer ?
#
loop_
_entity_poly.entity_id
_entity_poly.type
_entity_poly.pdbx_seq_one_letter_code
_entity_poly.pdbx_strand_id
1 'polypeptide(L)'
;MFWYFFRKMVNHVVLFVRSFYCVCVYKEECDPEKLEEQAAILKKELILKERETLDVLKEVDSTKRLVEDLKSKLKEEESKAKSVYSPEENENQTTRLNVVQPLRGDFIFYPSYNAGKVIMELKQAKMNLIKISYDFAGRRAFVRSLNKKLKNDRIALEKTRERLALNCWKISSLEEELNQIRLRLHVAKGSEIKYALDDPLDVKREIQRMISKSEHFRKVGEAAKSEHFRTMSEIEETKMSIRTSELWLDAARKMKEASNAAEAVALSEIDALSNQNHEVITLSIEEYTALTRKARDAEEQSKKRVIDAMLEIDQAMLSKIQISKRVEEATKDVKTNKKALEEALERVEAANREKVAVEEALRRRKFDGHKRRLSRHNPAKFKNSSSGRRDSQLLDVNGMNLVNEETKVISKSSQSIRQILSRELLATQETEVGMPKERNSVQLGQIICTQDNDPSFDIKLDEENYKQKFSSKRKNFGLVKAALFLVKKLKKKNQPILRRQPTLKSWLQ
;
A
#
# COMPACT_ATOMS: atom_id res chain seq x y z
N MET A 1 12.38 39.11 1.95
CA MET A 1 11.13 39.85 2.17
C MET A 1 11.13 41.20 1.46
N PHE A 2 12.13 42.06 1.70
CA PHE A 2 12.25 43.39 1.07
C PHE A 2 12.19 43.35 -0.47
N TRP A 3 12.92 42.41 -1.09
CA TRP A 3 12.89 42.19 -2.54
C TRP A 3 11.54 41.73 -3.10
N TYR A 4 10.73 41.05 -2.27
CA TYR A 4 9.40 40.59 -2.66
C TYR A 4 8.39 41.73 -2.64
N PHE A 5 8.45 42.58 -1.61
CA PHE A 5 7.63 43.80 -1.52
C PHE A 5 8.00 44.82 -2.59
N PHE A 6 9.30 45.06 -2.83
CA PHE A 6 9.76 45.97 -3.88
C PHE A 6 9.29 45.52 -5.26
N ARG A 7 9.40 44.22 -5.56
CA ARG A 7 8.92 43.66 -6.83
C ARG A 7 7.40 43.73 -6.98
N LYS A 8 6.65 43.60 -5.88
CA LYS A 8 5.19 43.74 -5.88
C LYS A 8 4.76 45.19 -6.10
N MET A 9 5.47 46.15 -5.49
CA MET A 9 5.24 47.58 -5.67
C MET A 9 5.53 48.03 -7.11
N VAL A 10 6.69 47.64 -7.67
CA VAL A 10 7.05 47.94 -9.07
C VAL A 10 6.03 47.34 -10.04
N ASN A 11 5.58 46.09 -9.81
CA ASN A 11 4.54 45.49 -10.64
C ASN A 11 3.20 46.23 -10.54
N HIS A 12 2.83 46.75 -9.37
CA HIS A 12 1.58 47.52 -9.20
C HIS A 12 1.65 48.87 -9.91
N VAL A 13 2.80 49.56 -9.84
CA VAL A 13 3.03 50.82 -10.55
C VAL A 13 3.04 50.60 -12.07
N VAL A 14 3.69 49.54 -12.54
CA VAL A 14 3.71 49.18 -13.98
C VAL A 14 2.30 48.82 -14.47
N LEU A 15 1.51 48.10 -13.69
CA LEU A 15 0.11 47.79 -14.02
C LEU A 15 -0.76 49.05 -14.04
N PHE A 16 -0.56 49.97 -13.10
CA PHE A 16 -1.29 51.24 -13.03
C PHE A 16 -0.98 52.13 -14.24
N VAL A 17 0.31 52.33 -14.56
CA VAL A 17 0.74 53.11 -15.75
C VAL A 17 0.24 52.47 -17.04
N ARG A 18 0.30 51.14 -17.15
CA ARG A 18 -0.18 50.40 -18.33
C ARG A 18 -1.71 50.45 -18.46
N SER A 19 -2.44 50.47 -17.35
CA SER A 19 -3.89 50.66 -17.34
C SER A 19 -4.27 52.09 -17.74
N PHE A 20 -3.53 53.09 -17.26
CA PHE A 20 -3.74 54.50 -17.62
C PHE A 20 -3.49 54.74 -19.13
N TYR A 21 -2.39 54.19 -19.67
CA TYR A 21 -2.09 54.25 -21.11
C TYR A 21 -3.09 53.47 -21.97
N CYS A 22 -3.64 52.36 -21.48
CA CYS A 22 -4.62 51.56 -22.23
C CYS A 22 -6.01 52.21 -22.31
N VAL A 23 -6.38 53.01 -21.31
CA VAL A 23 -7.66 53.75 -21.26
C VAL A 23 -7.62 54.98 -22.18
N CYS A 24 -6.48 55.67 -22.29
CA CYS A 24 -6.34 56.84 -23.18
C CYS A 24 -6.31 56.50 -24.68
N VAL A 25 -6.01 55.25 -25.06
CA VAL A 25 -5.88 54.83 -26.47
C VAL A 25 -7.20 54.34 -27.08
N TYR A 26 -8.27 54.16 -26.29
CA TYR A 26 -9.52 53.50 -26.76
C TYR A 26 -10.82 54.30 -26.64
N LYS A 27 -10.80 55.63 -26.48
CA LYS A 27 -12.00 56.46 -26.61
C LYS A 27 -11.75 57.77 -27.33
N GLU A 28 -12.07 57.79 -28.61
CA GLU A 28 -12.65 58.98 -29.25
C GLU A 28 -14.04 59.20 -28.59
N GLU A 29 -14.30 60.43 -28.13
CA GLU A 29 -15.44 60.91 -27.32
C GLU A 29 -15.43 60.52 -25.83
N CYS A 30 -14.71 61.32 -25.03
CA CYS A 30 -14.90 61.38 -23.58
C CYS A 30 -14.91 62.84 -23.13
N ASP A 31 -15.96 63.21 -22.39
CA ASP A 31 -16.18 64.54 -21.81
C ASP A 31 -15.01 64.92 -20.87
N PRO A 32 -14.29 66.03 -21.14
CA PRO A 32 -13.03 66.35 -20.45
C PRO A 32 -13.23 66.53 -18.93
N GLU A 33 -14.38 67.03 -18.49
CA GLU A 33 -14.69 67.22 -17.07
C GLU A 33 -14.78 65.88 -16.31
N LYS A 34 -15.33 64.83 -16.93
CA LYS A 34 -15.43 63.49 -16.31
C LYS A 34 -14.09 62.78 -16.24
N LEU A 35 -13.20 63.01 -17.20
CA LEU A 35 -11.83 62.49 -17.16
C LEU A 35 -11.01 63.20 -16.07
N GLU A 36 -11.19 64.50 -15.90
CA GLU A 36 -10.54 65.28 -14.84
C GLU A 36 -11.01 64.83 -13.45
N GLU A 37 -12.30 64.57 -13.28
CA GLU A 37 -12.84 64.05 -12.02
C GLU A 37 -12.31 62.63 -11.70
N GLN A 38 -12.25 61.74 -12.69
CA GLN A 38 -11.63 60.41 -12.52
C GLN A 38 -10.13 60.50 -12.20
N ALA A 39 -9.40 61.43 -12.84
CA ALA A 39 -8.00 61.67 -12.53
C ALA A 39 -7.81 62.20 -11.10
N ALA A 40 -8.70 63.07 -10.62
CA ALA A 40 -8.67 63.60 -9.26
C ALA A 40 -8.95 62.50 -8.21
N ILE A 41 -9.87 61.58 -8.49
CA ILE A 41 -10.17 60.43 -7.62
C ILE A 41 -8.96 59.49 -7.54
N LEU A 42 -8.40 59.11 -8.69
CA LEU A 42 -7.23 58.23 -8.73
C LEU A 42 -5.99 58.86 -8.06
N LYS A 43 -5.82 60.18 -8.18
CA LYS A 43 -4.75 60.91 -7.49
C LYS A 43 -4.90 60.85 -5.98
N LYS A 44 -6.12 61.00 -5.45
CA LYS A 44 -6.40 60.86 -4.01
C LYS A 44 -6.14 59.42 -3.52
N GLU A 45 -6.58 58.42 -4.29
CA GLU A 45 -6.35 57.01 -3.97
C GLU A 45 -4.85 56.66 -3.97
N LEU A 46 -4.09 57.18 -4.94
CA LEU A 46 -2.65 56.99 -5.03
C LEU A 46 -1.92 57.57 -3.80
N ILE A 47 -2.25 58.81 -3.40
CA ILE A 47 -1.66 59.46 -2.22
C ILE A 47 -1.96 58.65 -0.95
N LEU A 48 -3.17 58.10 -0.82
CA LEU A 48 -3.54 57.26 0.31
C LEU A 48 -2.70 55.97 0.33
N LYS A 49 -2.54 55.31 -0.82
CA LYS A 49 -1.70 54.10 -0.95
C LYS A 49 -0.22 54.37 -0.72
N GLU A 50 0.29 55.54 -1.09
CA GLU A 50 1.66 55.97 -0.77
C GLU A 50 1.85 56.13 0.75
N ARG A 51 0.86 56.68 1.47
CA ARG A 51 0.92 56.79 2.93
C ARG A 51 0.88 55.43 3.62
N GLU A 52 -0.01 54.53 3.18
CA GLU A 52 -0.07 53.15 3.70
C GLU A 52 1.26 52.42 3.48
N THR A 53 1.88 52.54 2.31
CA THR A 53 3.16 51.88 2.03
C THR A 53 4.32 52.48 2.83
N LEU A 54 4.30 53.80 3.11
CA LEU A 54 5.26 54.44 4.01
C LEU A 54 5.12 53.95 5.46
N ASP A 55 3.91 53.74 5.95
CA ASP A 55 3.71 53.24 7.31
C ASP A 55 4.14 51.78 7.46
N VAL A 56 3.85 50.93 6.46
CA VAL A 56 4.39 49.56 6.40
C VAL A 56 5.92 49.57 6.37
N LEU A 57 6.53 50.52 5.66
CA LEU A 57 8.00 50.64 5.62
C LEU A 57 8.58 51.00 7.00
N LYS A 58 7.95 51.92 7.73
CA LYS A 58 8.36 52.24 9.12
C LYS A 58 8.24 51.03 10.05
N GLU A 59 7.18 50.25 9.91
CA GLU A 59 6.98 49.02 10.69
C GLU A 59 8.08 47.98 10.36
N VAL A 60 8.40 47.80 9.08
CA VAL A 60 9.50 46.94 8.64
C VAL A 60 10.84 47.41 9.20
N ASP A 61 11.11 48.71 9.23
CA ASP A 61 12.34 49.27 9.81
C ASP A 61 12.40 49.12 11.34
N SER A 62 11.26 49.24 12.04
CA SER A 62 11.20 48.90 13.47
C SER A 62 11.45 47.41 13.74
N THR A 63 10.89 46.53 12.89
CA THR A 63 11.09 45.08 12.97
C THR A 63 12.54 44.71 12.70
N LYS A 64 13.17 45.36 11.71
CA LYS A 64 14.60 45.19 11.41
C LYS A 64 15.47 45.57 12.61
N ARG A 65 15.21 46.71 13.25
CA ARG A 65 15.92 47.15 14.46
C ARG A 65 15.76 46.15 15.61
N LEU A 66 14.56 45.62 15.83
CA LEU A 66 14.33 44.57 16.84
C LEU A 66 15.10 43.28 16.54
N VAL A 67 15.13 42.84 15.27
CA VAL A 67 15.89 41.66 14.86
C VAL A 67 17.39 41.86 15.06
N GLU A 68 17.91 43.06 14.77
CA GLU A 68 19.32 43.40 15.00
C GLU A 68 19.65 43.41 16.51
N ASP A 69 18.78 43.96 17.36
CA ASP A 69 18.93 43.93 18.82
C ASP A 69 18.94 42.49 19.36
N LEU A 70 17.95 41.66 18.97
CA LEU A 70 17.91 40.24 19.34
C LEU A 70 19.14 39.46 18.87
N LYS A 71 19.64 39.78 17.67
CA LYS A 71 20.86 39.16 17.13
C LYS A 71 22.10 39.55 17.94
N SER A 72 22.17 40.78 18.46
CA SER A 72 23.27 41.20 19.34
C SER A 72 23.22 40.49 20.69
N LYS A 73 22.04 40.39 21.30
CA LYS A 73 21.81 39.64 22.55
C LYS A 73 22.15 38.16 22.41
N LEU A 74 21.78 37.53 21.29
CA LEU A 74 22.12 36.14 21.03
C LEU A 74 23.65 35.93 20.96
N LYS A 75 24.37 36.83 20.28
CA LYS A 75 25.84 36.77 20.21
C LYS A 75 26.50 36.97 21.58
N GLU A 76 25.93 37.83 22.42
CA GLU A 76 26.39 38.06 23.80
C GLU A 76 26.13 36.85 24.70
N GLU A 77 24.97 36.20 24.57
CA GLU A 77 24.68 34.96 25.29
C GLU A 77 25.52 33.77 24.79
N GLU A 78 25.82 33.70 23.49
CA GLU A 78 26.75 32.72 22.92
C GLU A 78 28.20 32.92 23.41
N SER A 79 28.65 34.17 23.63
CA SER A 79 29.97 34.44 24.19
C SER A 79 30.04 34.15 25.69
N LYS A 80 28.97 34.40 26.44
CA LYS A 80 28.84 33.98 27.86
C LYS A 80 28.77 32.46 28.02
N ALA A 81 28.12 31.76 27.09
CA ALA A 81 28.06 30.30 27.10
C ALA A 81 29.40 29.63 26.75
N LYS A 82 30.25 30.30 25.95
CA LYS A 82 31.61 29.81 25.61
C LYS A 82 32.66 30.04 26.70
N SER A 83 32.42 30.89 27.70
CA SER A 83 33.37 31.11 28.81
C SER A 83 33.22 30.13 29.98
N VAL A 84 32.37 29.10 29.87
CA VAL A 84 32.10 28.13 30.96
C VAL A 84 32.61 26.71 30.66
N TYR A 85 33.12 26.43 29.46
CA TYR A 85 33.82 25.16 29.18
C TYR A 85 35.02 25.41 28.27
N SER A 86 36.21 25.31 28.85
CA SER A 86 37.45 25.04 28.11
C SER A 86 38.02 23.73 28.65
N PRO A 87 38.28 22.75 27.78
CA PRO A 87 39.43 21.88 27.93
C PRO A 87 40.41 22.20 26.80
N GLU A 88 41.56 22.76 27.19
CA GLU A 88 42.74 22.83 26.35
C GLU A 88 43.28 21.41 26.14
N GLU A 89 43.28 20.93 24.90
CA GLU A 89 44.12 19.82 24.48
C GLU A 89 45.43 20.41 23.94
N ASN A 90 46.51 20.22 24.69
CA ASN A 90 47.86 20.37 24.17
C ASN A 90 48.56 19.00 24.22
N GLU A 91 49.14 18.65 23.09
CA GLU A 91 49.77 17.40 22.76
C GLU A 91 51.03 17.12 23.60
N ASN A 92 51.28 15.82 23.81
CA ASN A 92 52.60 15.17 23.87
C ASN A 92 53.62 15.68 24.90
N GLN A 93 53.76 14.96 26.03
CA GLN A 93 55.04 14.30 26.34
C GLN A 93 54.96 13.32 27.51
N THR A 94 55.29 12.07 27.17
CA THR A 94 55.67 10.97 28.04
C THR A 94 56.85 11.36 28.95
N THR A 95 56.70 11.38 30.27
CA THR A 95 57.80 11.09 31.23
C THR A 95 57.28 10.56 32.57
N ARG A 96 57.36 9.24 32.70
CA ARG A 96 57.80 8.42 33.86
C ARG A 96 57.51 8.85 35.32
N LEU A 97 56.87 7.90 36.01
CA LEU A 97 57.12 7.39 37.36
C LEU A 97 56.93 8.34 38.55
N ASN A 98 55.90 8.06 39.38
CA ASN A 98 56.16 7.63 40.76
C ASN A 98 54.95 6.95 41.40
N VAL A 99 55.26 5.84 42.07
CA VAL A 99 54.40 5.00 42.90
C VAL A 99 54.21 5.68 44.26
N VAL A 100 52.97 5.91 44.71
CA VAL A 100 52.57 5.83 46.13
C VAL A 100 51.09 5.37 46.21
N GLN A 101 50.86 4.50 47.18
CA GLN A 101 49.70 3.68 47.54
C GLN A 101 48.35 4.40 47.82
N PRO A 102 47.24 3.63 47.92
CA PRO A 102 45.87 4.13 47.90
C PRO A 102 45.44 4.65 49.27
N LEU A 103 44.94 5.89 49.32
CA LEU A 103 44.23 6.40 50.49
C LEU A 103 42.79 5.86 50.45
N ARG A 104 42.59 4.85 51.30
CA ARG A 104 41.30 4.39 51.82
C ARG A 104 40.52 5.62 52.34
N GLY A 105 39.54 6.07 51.56
CA GLY A 105 38.56 7.08 51.93
C GLY A 105 37.17 6.53 51.67
N ASP A 106 36.42 6.31 52.73
CA ASP A 106 35.04 5.82 52.72
C ASP A 106 34.16 6.67 51.79
N PHE A 107 33.87 6.15 50.60
CA PHE A 107 32.79 6.64 49.75
C PHE A 107 31.61 5.67 49.88
N ILE A 108 30.68 6.05 50.74
CA ILE A 108 29.37 5.41 50.85
C ILE A 108 28.68 5.54 49.49
N PHE A 109 28.55 4.42 48.78
CA PHE A 109 27.72 4.34 47.58
C PHE A 109 26.26 4.46 48.03
N TYR A 110 25.69 5.65 47.96
CA TYR A 110 24.24 5.76 47.94
C TYR A 110 23.77 5.10 46.65
N PRO A 111 22.90 4.06 46.69
CA PRO A 111 22.27 3.54 45.50
C PRO A 111 21.31 4.64 45.03
N SER A 112 21.79 5.53 44.15
CA SER A 112 20.94 6.56 43.58
C SER A 112 19.85 5.85 42.79
N TYR A 113 18.63 5.93 43.30
CA TYR A 113 17.39 5.37 42.76
C TYR A 113 17.04 5.91 41.35
N ASN A 114 17.93 6.70 40.74
CA ASN A 114 17.76 7.33 39.43
C ASN A 114 18.64 6.77 38.32
N ALA A 115 19.62 5.89 38.61
CA ALA A 115 20.52 5.39 37.55
C ALA A 115 19.76 4.65 36.44
N GLY A 116 18.77 3.81 36.79
CA GLY A 116 17.92 3.12 35.83
C GLY A 116 17.03 4.06 35.00
N LYS A 117 16.51 5.13 35.61
CA LYS A 117 15.69 6.14 34.95
C LYS A 117 16.50 6.94 33.93
N VAL A 118 17.70 7.38 34.31
CA VAL A 118 18.64 8.08 33.42
C VAL A 118 19.04 7.19 32.23
N ILE A 119 19.27 5.89 32.45
CA ILE A 119 19.60 4.95 31.36
C ILE A 119 18.41 4.77 30.40
N MET A 120 17.17 4.70 30.90
CA MET A 120 15.97 4.64 30.04
C MET A 120 15.77 5.93 29.25
N GLU A 121 15.91 7.09 29.89
CA GLU A 121 15.82 8.40 29.23
C GLU A 121 16.87 8.55 28.13
N LEU A 122 18.10 8.08 28.37
CA LEU A 122 19.17 8.07 27.36
C LEU A 122 18.84 7.16 26.17
N LYS A 123 18.29 5.96 26.44
CA LYS A 123 17.83 5.05 25.37
C LYS A 123 16.69 5.68 24.55
N GLN A 124 15.76 6.35 25.20
CA GLN A 124 14.66 7.05 24.54
C GLN A 124 15.16 8.23 23.69
N ALA A 125 16.08 9.04 24.24
CA ALA A 125 16.71 10.15 23.52
C ALA A 125 17.47 9.66 22.28
N LYS A 126 18.16 8.52 22.38
CA LYS A 126 18.83 7.88 21.23
C LYS A 126 17.86 7.47 20.14
N MET A 127 16.72 6.85 20.48
CA MET A 127 15.70 6.50 19.48
C MET A 127 15.11 7.75 18.82
N ASN A 128 14.83 8.80 19.59
CA ASN A 128 14.34 10.08 19.06
C ASN A 128 15.35 10.72 18.09
N LEU A 129 16.65 10.69 18.41
CA LEU A 129 17.70 11.20 17.53
C LEU A 129 17.76 10.44 16.20
N ILE A 130 17.66 9.10 16.24
CA ILE A 130 17.63 8.27 15.03
C ILE A 130 16.42 8.61 14.17
N LYS A 131 15.24 8.75 14.78
CA LYS A 131 13.99 9.12 14.09
C LYS A 131 14.11 10.51 13.44
N ILE A 132 14.59 11.50 14.18
CA ILE A 132 14.79 12.87 13.66
C ILE A 132 15.82 12.87 12.53
N SER A 133 16.89 12.09 12.62
CA SER A 133 17.89 11.95 11.57
C SER A 133 17.28 11.41 10.26
N TYR A 134 16.44 10.38 10.37
CA TYR A 134 15.73 9.83 9.22
C TYR A 134 14.73 10.84 8.62
N ASP A 135 13.93 11.49 9.46
CA ASP A 135 12.97 12.52 9.02
C ASP A 135 13.69 13.71 8.36
N PHE A 136 14.85 14.13 8.90
CA PHE A 136 15.67 15.19 8.33
C PHE A 136 16.25 14.79 6.97
N ALA A 137 16.67 13.54 6.80
CA ALA A 137 17.09 13.02 5.49
C ALA A 137 15.94 13.06 4.47
N GLY A 138 14.72 12.67 4.89
CA GLY A 138 13.50 12.77 4.07
C GLY A 138 13.17 14.21 3.67
N ARG A 139 13.18 15.15 4.63
CA ARG A 139 12.99 16.59 4.36
C ARG A 139 14.05 17.13 3.41
N ARG A 140 15.32 16.74 3.58
CA ARG A 140 16.42 17.16 2.70
C ARG A 140 16.23 16.63 1.27
N ALA A 141 15.79 15.39 1.10
CA ALA A 141 15.45 14.84 -0.20
C ALA A 141 14.28 15.59 -0.87
N PHE A 142 13.24 15.92 -0.08
CA PHE A 142 12.11 16.72 -0.55
C PHE A 142 12.52 18.13 -1.01
N VAL A 143 13.36 18.83 -0.23
CA VAL A 143 13.90 20.14 -0.61
C VAL A 143 14.73 20.06 -1.89
N ARG A 144 15.56 19.03 -2.06
CA ARG A 144 16.30 18.83 -3.32
C ARG A 144 15.36 18.61 -4.50
N SER A 145 14.28 17.86 -4.32
CA SER A 145 13.26 17.64 -5.35
C SER A 145 12.55 18.93 -5.75
N LEU A 146 12.12 19.74 -4.78
CA LEU A 146 11.53 21.06 -5.03
C LEU A 146 12.50 22.00 -5.76
N ASN A 147 13.76 22.05 -5.35
CA ASN A 147 14.77 22.87 -6.02
C ASN A 147 15.01 22.42 -7.47
N LYS A 148 14.97 21.11 -7.75
CA LYS A 148 15.06 20.60 -9.12
C LYS A 148 13.86 21.03 -9.96
N LYS A 149 12.64 20.95 -9.41
CA LYS A 149 11.43 21.44 -10.09
C LYS A 149 11.49 22.94 -10.37
N LEU A 150 11.87 23.75 -9.38
CA LEU A 150 12.00 25.21 -9.52
C LEU A 150 13.00 25.58 -10.63
N LYS A 151 14.15 24.90 -10.70
CA LYS A 151 15.11 25.11 -11.79
C LYS A 151 14.51 24.82 -13.17
N ASN A 152 13.76 23.72 -13.31
CA ASN A 152 13.10 23.37 -14.56
C ASN A 152 12.04 24.40 -14.95
N ASP A 153 11.20 24.82 -13.99
CA ASP A 153 10.15 25.82 -14.22
C ASP A 153 10.76 27.17 -14.60
N ARG A 154 11.91 27.54 -14.01
CA ARG A 154 12.65 28.75 -14.38
C ARG A 154 13.16 28.69 -15.81
N ILE A 155 13.69 27.54 -16.26
CA ILE A 155 14.14 27.34 -17.64
C ILE A 155 12.94 27.40 -18.60
N ALA A 156 11.82 26.76 -18.26
CA ALA A 156 10.61 26.79 -19.08
C ALA A 156 10.05 28.22 -19.20
N LEU A 157 10.02 28.96 -18.10
CA LEU A 157 9.58 30.36 -18.08
C LEU A 157 10.48 31.23 -18.97
N GLU A 158 11.80 31.07 -18.90
CA GLU A 158 12.72 31.85 -19.73
C GLU A 158 12.49 31.59 -21.22
N LYS A 159 12.32 30.32 -21.62
CA LYS A 159 11.93 29.97 -23.00
C LYS A 159 10.62 30.62 -23.44
N THR A 160 9.62 30.70 -22.55
CA THR A 160 8.37 31.39 -22.90
C THR A 160 8.56 32.90 -23.07
N ARG A 161 9.45 33.51 -22.29
CA ARG A 161 9.79 34.94 -22.41
C ARG A 161 10.53 35.25 -23.69
N GLU A 162 11.52 34.44 -24.07
CA GLU A 162 12.24 34.57 -25.33
C GLU A 162 11.27 34.47 -26.52
N ARG A 163 10.35 33.50 -26.51
CA ARG A 163 9.32 33.36 -27.55
C ARG A 163 8.39 34.58 -27.59
N LEU A 164 8.00 35.11 -26.44
CA LEU A 164 7.15 36.29 -26.36
C LEU A 164 7.87 37.53 -26.88
N ALA A 165 9.15 37.72 -26.54
CA ALA A 165 9.98 38.81 -27.05
C ALA A 165 10.12 38.74 -28.58
N LEU A 166 10.38 37.54 -29.13
CA LEU A 166 10.44 37.33 -30.58
C LEU A 166 9.10 37.64 -31.26
N ASN A 167 7.99 37.22 -30.65
CA ASN A 167 6.65 37.53 -31.16
C ASN A 167 6.35 39.02 -31.11
N CYS A 168 6.73 39.72 -30.03
CA CYS A 168 6.58 41.17 -29.92
C CYS A 168 7.37 41.88 -31.04
N TRP A 169 8.62 41.46 -31.27
CA TRP A 169 9.42 42.01 -32.38
C TRP A 169 8.75 41.78 -33.74
N LYS A 170 8.22 40.58 -33.99
CA LYS A 170 7.49 40.27 -35.23
C LYS A 170 6.20 41.10 -35.37
N ILE A 171 5.47 41.31 -34.29
CA ILE A 171 4.27 42.16 -34.28
C ILE A 171 4.65 43.60 -34.61
N SER A 172 5.70 44.16 -34.00
CA SER A 172 6.17 45.51 -34.30
C SER A 172 6.63 45.67 -35.76
N SER A 173 7.29 44.65 -36.33
CA SER A 173 7.65 44.66 -37.76
C SER A 173 6.42 44.70 -38.67
N LEU A 174 5.40 43.89 -38.36
CA LEU A 174 4.15 43.85 -39.15
C LEU A 174 3.33 45.14 -38.97
N GLU A 175 3.36 45.73 -37.78
CA GLU A 175 2.70 47.00 -37.49
C GLU A 175 3.34 48.16 -38.28
N GLU A 176 4.66 48.17 -38.39
CA GLU A 176 5.40 49.13 -39.23
C GLU A 176 5.05 48.95 -40.72
N GLU A 177 5.03 47.73 -41.25
CA GLU A 177 4.59 47.45 -42.62
C GLU A 177 3.15 47.93 -42.87
N LEU A 178 2.24 47.70 -41.91
CA LEU A 178 0.86 48.15 -42.00
C LEU A 178 0.76 49.69 -42.03
N ASN A 179 1.55 50.38 -41.21
CA ASN A 179 1.60 51.84 -41.20
C ASN A 179 2.17 52.40 -42.52
N GLN A 180 3.18 51.76 -43.10
CA GLN A 180 3.69 52.13 -44.43
C GLN A 180 2.64 51.95 -45.52
N ILE A 181 1.89 50.84 -45.50
CA ILE A 181 0.78 50.61 -46.44
C ILE A 181 -0.32 51.67 -46.25
N ARG A 182 -0.66 52.00 -45.01
CA ARG A 182 -1.65 53.04 -44.69
C ARG A 182 -1.23 54.40 -45.23
N LEU A 183 0.04 54.78 -45.07
CA LEU A 183 0.60 56.01 -45.63
C LEU A 183 0.56 56.02 -47.16
N ARG A 184 0.98 54.92 -47.81
CA ARG A 184 0.90 54.78 -49.28
C ARG A 184 -0.52 54.89 -49.81
N LEU A 185 -1.50 54.33 -49.10
CA LEU A 185 -2.92 54.41 -49.46
C LEU A 185 -3.45 55.85 -49.30
N HIS A 186 -3.05 56.56 -48.25
CA HIS A 186 -3.38 57.99 -48.10
C HIS A 186 -2.79 58.86 -49.21
N VAL A 187 -1.54 58.59 -49.62
CA VAL A 187 -0.90 59.28 -50.74
C VAL A 187 -1.62 58.98 -52.06
N ALA A 188 -1.95 57.72 -52.33
CA ALA A 188 -2.72 57.32 -53.51
C ALA A 188 -4.13 57.97 -53.55
N LYS A 189 -4.81 58.05 -52.40
CA LYS A 189 -6.08 58.78 -52.27
C LYS A 189 -5.96 60.30 -52.51
N GLY A 190 -4.79 60.88 -52.27
CA GLY A 190 -4.50 62.29 -52.53
C GLY A 190 -4.12 62.59 -53.99
N SER A 191 -3.81 61.57 -54.80
CA SER A 191 -3.25 61.73 -56.15
C SER A 191 -4.10 61.22 -57.30
N GLU A 192 -5.38 60.86 -57.09
CA GLU A 192 -6.25 60.38 -58.18
C GLU A 192 -7.44 61.32 -58.47
N ILE A 193 -7.16 62.38 -59.22
CA ILE A 193 -7.89 62.63 -60.47
C ILE A 193 -6.86 62.44 -61.58
N LYS A 194 -6.81 61.24 -62.19
CA LYS A 194 -6.60 60.97 -63.62
C LYS A 194 -6.03 59.57 -63.90
N TYR A 195 -6.88 58.79 -64.57
CA TYR A 195 -6.59 57.72 -65.54
C TYR A 195 -5.60 56.61 -65.17
N ALA A 196 -6.14 55.44 -64.78
CA ALA A 196 -5.74 54.16 -65.37
C ALA A 196 -6.88 53.15 -65.13
N LEU A 197 -7.41 52.64 -66.23
CA LEU A 197 -8.54 51.72 -66.26
C LEU A 197 -7.94 50.31 -66.18
N ASP A 198 -7.79 49.77 -64.97
CA ASP A 198 -7.47 48.35 -64.78
C ASP A 198 -8.75 47.52 -64.82
N ASP A 199 -8.66 46.41 -65.56
CA ASP A 199 -9.70 45.47 -65.94
C ASP A 199 -10.77 45.22 -64.85
N PRO A 200 -12.08 45.46 -65.11
CA PRO A 200 -13.18 45.20 -64.18
C PRO A 200 -13.20 43.79 -63.57
N LEU A 201 -12.57 42.81 -64.24
CA LEU A 201 -12.42 41.43 -63.76
C LEU A 201 -11.47 41.28 -62.57
N ASP A 202 -10.45 42.13 -62.42
CA ASP A 202 -9.47 42.04 -61.33
C ASP A 202 -10.02 42.65 -60.02
N VAL A 203 -10.71 43.79 -60.14
CA VAL A 203 -11.43 44.43 -59.01
C VAL A 203 -12.51 43.50 -58.45
N LYS A 204 -13.28 42.83 -59.31
CA LYS A 204 -14.30 41.86 -58.87
C LYS A 204 -13.67 40.66 -58.12
N ARG A 205 -12.50 40.19 -58.58
CA ARG A 205 -11.77 39.08 -57.95
C ARG A 205 -11.21 39.47 -56.58
N GLU A 206 -10.70 40.69 -56.45
CA GLU A 206 -10.25 41.26 -55.18
C GLU A 206 -11.39 41.37 -54.16
N ILE A 207 -12.54 41.93 -54.57
CA ILE A 207 -13.73 42.06 -53.72
C ILE A 207 -14.18 40.68 -53.21
N GLN A 208 -14.28 39.68 -54.09
CA GLN A 208 -14.69 38.33 -53.69
C GLN A 208 -13.70 37.68 -52.71
N ARG A 209 -12.39 37.94 -52.89
CA ARG A 209 -11.34 37.47 -51.98
C ARG A 209 -11.46 38.11 -50.61
N MET A 210 -11.73 39.42 -50.56
CA MET A 210 -11.91 40.17 -49.32
C MET A 210 -13.17 39.77 -48.56
N ILE A 211 -14.28 39.52 -49.26
CA ILE A 211 -15.50 38.94 -48.68
C ILE A 211 -15.18 37.58 -48.06
N SER A 212 -14.51 36.69 -48.80
CA SER A 212 -14.13 35.35 -48.30
C SER A 212 -13.22 35.43 -47.06
N LYS A 213 -12.26 36.36 -47.05
CA LYS A 213 -11.36 36.59 -45.91
C LYS A 213 -12.10 37.14 -44.68
N SER A 214 -13.03 38.07 -44.89
CA SER A 214 -13.91 38.59 -43.84
C SER A 214 -14.80 37.49 -43.23
N GLU A 215 -15.41 36.66 -44.08
CA GLU A 215 -16.21 35.53 -43.62
C GLU A 215 -15.39 34.50 -42.84
N HIS A 216 -14.15 34.26 -43.25
CA HIS A 216 -13.23 33.40 -42.51
C HIS A 216 -12.91 33.97 -41.13
N PHE A 217 -12.60 35.26 -41.02
CA PHE A 217 -12.38 35.91 -39.72
C PHE A 217 -13.63 35.90 -38.83
N ARG A 218 -14.82 36.07 -39.41
CA ARG A 218 -16.08 35.90 -38.68
C ARG A 218 -16.20 34.49 -38.11
N LYS A 219 -15.97 33.45 -38.91
CA LYS A 219 -16.02 32.03 -38.46
C LYS A 219 -15.00 31.75 -37.36
N VAL A 220 -13.77 32.24 -37.49
CA VAL A 220 -12.72 32.10 -36.45
C VAL A 220 -13.11 32.84 -35.18
N GLY A 221 -13.67 34.03 -35.28
CA GLY A 221 -14.18 34.80 -34.13
C GLY A 221 -15.34 34.12 -33.43
N GLU A 222 -16.28 33.52 -34.18
CA GLU A 222 -17.38 32.73 -33.62
C GLU A 222 -16.87 31.47 -32.92
N ALA A 223 -15.91 30.76 -33.52
CA ALA A 223 -15.27 29.59 -32.90
C ALA A 223 -14.57 29.97 -31.58
N ALA A 224 -13.78 31.04 -31.57
CA ALA A 224 -13.10 31.54 -30.37
C ALA A 224 -14.10 31.95 -29.27
N LYS A 225 -15.22 32.61 -29.63
CA LYS A 225 -16.28 32.93 -28.67
C LYS A 225 -16.92 31.68 -28.09
N SER A 226 -17.21 30.67 -28.92
CA SER A 226 -17.80 29.41 -28.43
C SER A 226 -16.87 28.67 -27.48
N GLU A 227 -15.57 28.67 -27.75
CA GLU A 227 -14.56 28.07 -26.88
C GLU A 227 -14.42 28.84 -25.55
N HIS A 228 -14.51 30.18 -25.58
CA HIS A 228 -14.54 30.99 -24.37
C HIS A 228 -15.74 30.66 -23.48
N PHE A 229 -16.95 30.52 -24.05
CA PHE A 229 -18.13 30.14 -23.25
C PHE A 229 -18.04 28.71 -22.69
N ARG A 230 -17.47 27.78 -23.45
CA ARG A 230 -17.20 26.41 -22.98
C ARG A 230 -16.24 26.42 -21.79
N THR A 231 -15.10 27.08 -21.93
CA THR A 231 -14.09 27.17 -20.84
C THR A 231 -14.62 27.91 -19.63
N MET A 232 -15.42 28.97 -19.81
CA MET A 232 -16.10 29.65 -18.70
C MET A 232 -17.06 28.74 -17.94
N SER A 233 -17.80 27.88 -18.65
CA SER A 233 -18.72 26.91 -18.03
C SER A 233 -17.96 25.85 -17.22
N GLU A 234 -16.85 25.32 -17.75
CA GLU A 234 -15.95 24.40 -17.05
C GLU A 234 -15.34 25.04 -15.78
N ILE A 235 -14.97 26.32 -15.86
CA ILE A 235 -14.48 27.09 -14.71
C ILE A 235 -15.57 27.22 -13.63
N GLU A 236 -16.81 27.54 -14.01
CA GLU A 236 -17.87 27.68 -13.01
C GLU A 236 -18.25 26.32 -12.39
N GLU A 237 -18.27 25.24 -13.18
CA GLU A 237 -18.47 23.87 -12.65
C GLU A 237 -17.39 23.48 -11.64
N THR A 238 -16.11 23.69 -11.98
CA THR A 238 -14.99 23.37 -11.07
C THR A 238 -15.02 24.21 -9.80
N LYS A 239 -15.38 25.49 -9.89
CA LYS A 239 -15.58 26.37 -8.74
C LYS A 239 -16.69 25.89 -7.81
N MET A 240 -17.81 25.39 -8.35
CA MET A 240 -18.88 24.79 -7.55
C MET A 240 -18.43 23.49 -6.87
N SER A 241 -17.64 22.67 -7.56
CA SER A 241 -17.02 21.47 -6.99
C SER A 241 -16.05 21.77 -5.84
N ILE A 242 -15.22 22.81 -5.99
CA ILE A 242 -14.31 23.29 -4.94
C ILE A 242 -15.10 23.74 -3.70
N ARG A 243 -16.11 24.61 -3.85
CA ARG A 243 -16.96 25.08 -2.74
C ARG A 243 -17.63 23.94 -1.99
N THR A 244 -18.11 22.93 -2.74
CA THR A 244 -18.73 21.76 -2.15
C THR A 244 -17.71 20.97 -1.33
N SER A 245 -16.50 20.77 -1.85
CA SER A 245 -15.41 20.07 -1.16
C SER A 245 -14.93 20.81 0.09
N GLU A 246 -14.88 22.14 0.05
CA GLU A 246 -14.59 22.99 1.23
C GLU A 246 -15.64 22.79 2.33
N LEU A 247 -16.93 22.77 1.98
CA LEU A 247 -18.00 22.51 2.94
C LEU A 247 -17.87 21.12 3.60
N TRP A 248 -17.55 20.09 2.82
CA TRP A 248 -17.29 18.74 3.36
C TRP A 248 -16.08 18.72 4.30
N LEU A 249 -15.02 19.46 3.97
CA LEU A 249 -13.82 19.55 4.77
C LEU A 249 -14.10 20.25 6.11
N ASP A 250 -14.86 21.34 6.10
CA ASP A 250 -15.27 22.04 7.32
C ASP A 250 -16.16 21.18 8.21
N ALA A 251 -17.10 20.43 7.62
CA ALA A 251 -17.91 19.47 8.37
C ALA A 251 -17.04 18.39 9.02
N ALA A 252 -16.09 17.82 8.27
CA ALA A 252 -15.16 16.82 8.80
C ALA A 252 -14.26 17.38 9.92
N ARG A 253 -13.81 18.65 9.80
CA ARG A 253 -13.04 19.32 10.84
C ARG A 253 -13.85 19.47 12.13
N LYS A 254 -15.10 19.94 12.04
CA LYS A 254 -16.00 20.06 13.19
C LYS A 254 -16.28 18.72 13.86
N MET A 255 -16.47 17.66 13.07
CA MET A 255 -16.64 16.30 13.59
C MET A 255 -15.39 15.82 14.35
N LYS A 256 -14.19 16.08 13.82
CA LYS A 256 -12.94 15.75 14.50
C LYS A 256 -12.79 16.51 15.81
N GLU A 257 -13.07 17.81 15.81
CA GLU A 257 -13.02 18.63 17.03
C GLU A 257 -14.02 18.14 18.08
N ALA A 258 -15.24 17.80 17.69
CA ALA A 258 -16.23 17.20 18.58
C ALA A 258 -15.78 15.83 19.13
N SER A 259 -15.17 14.99 18.29
CA SER A 259 -14.60 13.70 18.72
C SER A 259 -13.47 13.90 19.74
N ASN A 260 -12.56 14.83 19.48
CA ASN A 260 -11.46 15.14 20.40
C ASN A 260 -11.96 15.73 21.73
N ALA A 261 -13.02 16.55 21.70
CA ALA A 261 -13.64 17.07 22.91
C ALA A 261 -14.31 15.95 23.73
N ALA A 262 -15.02 15.04 23.06
CA ALA A 262 -15.61 13.86 23.71
C ALA A 262 -14.53 12.95 24.32
N GLU A 263 -13.41 12.75 23.63
CA GLU A 263 -12.25 12.02 24.15
C GLU A 263 -11.68 12.71 25.41
N ALA A 264 -11.49 14.03 25.39
CA ALA A 264 -11.01 14.77 26.56
C ALA A 264 -11.95 14.66 27.76
N VAL A 265 -13.27 14.67 27.53
CA VAL A 265 -14.28 14.43 28.59
C VAL A 265 -14.18 13.02 29.13
N ALA A 266 -14.11 12.00 28.25
CA ALA A 266 -13.96 10.61 28.68
C ALA A 266 -12.66 10.36 29.45
N LEU A 267 -11.55 10.97 29.03
CA LEU A 267 -10.28 10.91 29.76
C LEU A 267 -10.40 11.57 31.14
N SER A 268 -11.07 12.71 31.22
CA SER A 268 -11.30 13.39 32.51
C SER A 268 -12.22 12.57 33.44
N GLU A 269 -13.21 11.86 32.89
CA GLU A 269 -14.08 10.96 33.64
C GLU A 269 -13.31 9.73 34.15
N ILE A 270 -12.44 9.15 33.33
CA ILE A 270 -11.52 8.07 33.75
C ILE A 270 -10.62 8.56 34.89
N ASP A 271 -10.03 9.75 34.78
CA ASP A 271 -9.21 10.33 35.84
C ASP A 271 -10.02 10.63 37.11
N ALA A 272 -11.25 11.12 36.99
CA ALA A 272 -12.14 11.36 38.12
C ALA A 272 -12.54 10.07 38.85
N LEU A 273 -12.86 8.99 38.11
CA LEU A 273 -13.14 7.67 38.67
C LEU A 273 -11.90 7.03 39.29
N SER A 274 -10.73 7.25 38.70
CA SER A 274 -9.45 6.83 39.27
C SER A 274 -9.22 7.48 40.64
N ASN A 275 -9.62 8.75 40.81
CA ASN A 275 -9.50 9.48 42.06
C ASN A 275 -10.58 9.15 43.10
N GLN A 276 -11.73 8.59 42.70
CA GLN A 276 -12.77 8.11 43.64
C GLN A 276 -12.45 6.74 44.25
N ASN A 277 -11.43 6.03 43.75
CA ASN A 277 -10.91 4.80 44.33
C ASN A 277 -9.74 5.05 45.29
N HIS A 278 -9.69 6.22 45.91
CA HIS A 278 -8.95 6.46 47.13
C HIS A 278 -9.94 6.77 48.26
N GLU A 279 -10.81 5.79 48.56
CA GLU A 279 -11.01 5.50 49.97
C GLU A 279 -9.59 5.34 50.52
N VAL A 280 -9.14 6.28 51.35
CA VAL A 280 -7.82 6.23 52.00
C VAL A 280 -7.88 5.04 52.94
N ILE A 281 -7.78 3.84 52.37
CA ILE A 281 -7.48 2.63 53.07
C ILE A 281 -6.04 2.86 53.50
N THR A 282 -5.90 3.38 54.71
CA THR A 282 -4.61 3.50 55.40
C THR A 282 -4.12 2.07 55.63
N LEU A 283 -3.56 1.46 54.59
CA LEU A 283 -2.95 0.15 54.65
C LEU A 283 -1.76 0.26 55.60
N SER A 284 -1.65 -0.69 56.53
CA SER A 284 -0.44 -0.75 57.34
C SER A 284 0.77 -0.93 56.42
N ILE A 285 1.95 -0.49 56.85
CA ILE A 285 3.18 -0.69 56.07
C ILE A 285 3.40 -2.18 55.79
N GLU A 286 3.01 -3.08 56.71
CA GLU A 286 3.05 -4.52 56.46
C GLU A 286 2.09 -4.94 55.34
N GLU A 287 0.87 -4.42 55.30
CA GLU A 287 -0.12 -4.75 54.26
C GLU A 287 0.29 -4.21 52.89
N TYR A 288 0.79 -2.96 52.83
CA TYR A 288 1.31 -2.37 51.61
C TYR A 288 2.50 -3.15 51.06
N THR A 289 3.44 -3.54 51.93
CA THR A 289 4.61 -4.33 51.51
C THR A 289 4.23 -5.76 51.11
N ALA A 290 3.24 -6.37 51.78
CA ALA A 290 2.70 -7.68 51.40
C ALA A 290 1.98 -7.63 50.04
N LEU A 291 1.16 -6.61 49.78
CA LEU A 291 0.50 -6.40 48.49
C LEU A 291 1.52 -6.12 47.38
N THR A 292 2.51 -5.27 47.64
CA THR A 292 3.59 -4.97 46.69
C THR A 292 4.42 -6.22 46.37
N ARG A 293 4.63 -7.11 47.34
CA ARG A 293 5.29 -8.40 47.12
C ARG A 293 4.42 -9.32 46.27
N LYS A 294 3.14 -9.50 46.62
CA LYS A 294 2.20 -10.31 45.83
C LYS A 294 2.06 -9.81 44.39
N ALA A 295 2.02 -8.50 44.18
CA ALA A 295 1.98 -7.91 42.85
C ALA A 295 3.24 -8.25 42.03
N ARG A 296 4.42 -8.14 42.66
CA ARG A 296 5.69 -8.54 42.03
C ARG A 296 5.76 -10.04 41.74
N ASP A 297 5.37 -10.88 42.69
CA ASP A 297 5.37 -12.34 42.51
C ASP A 297 4.40 -12.75 41.40
N ALA A 298 3.21 -12.12 41.32
CA ALA A 298 2.25 -12.35 40.25
C ALA A 298 2.77 -11.88 38.88
N GLU A 299 3.46 -10.74 38.82
CA GLU A 299 4.11 -10.24 37.62
C GLU A 299 5.22 -11.20 37.15
N GLU A 300 6.05 -11.69 38.06
CA GLU A 300 7.11 -12.65 37.75
C GLU A 300 6.55 -14.00 37.29
N GLN A 301 5.50 -14.50 37.95
CA GLN A 301 4.78 -15.70 37.50
C GLN A 301 4.17 -15.50 36.12
N SER A 302 3.62 -14.32 35.82
CA SER A 302 3.09 -14.00 34.49
C SER A 302 4.20 -13.99 33.44
N LYS A 303 5.35 -13.35 33.73
CA LYS A 303 6.52 -13.37 32.84
C LYS A 303 6.99 -14.79 32.56
N LYS A 304 7.06 -15.64 33.60
CA LYS A 304 7.41 -17.05 33.46
C LYS A 304 6.43 -17.79 32.55
N ARG A 305 5.11 -17.62 32.77
CA ARG A 305 4.08 -18.22 31.89
C ARG A 305 4.21 -17.78 30.43
N VAL A 306 4.54 -16.51 30.18
CA VAL A 306 4.77 -16.00 28.83
C VAL A 306 6.01 -16.65 28.19
N ILE A 307 7.09 -16.81 28.94
CA ILE A 307 8.31 -17.47 28.46
C ILE A 307 8.03 -18.95 28.14
N ASP A 308 7.34 -19.66 29.05
CA ASP A 308 6.98 -21.06 28.85
C ASP A 308 6.08 -21.25 27.62
N ALA A 309 5.08 -20.37 27.43
CA ALA A 309 4.23 -20.38 26.25
C ALA A 309 5.01 -20.08 24.95
N MET A 310 6.01 -19.20 25.01
CA MET A 310 6.89 -18.92 23.86
C MET A 310 7.71 -20.16 23.49
N LEU A 311 8.25 -20.88 24.48
CA LEU A 311 8.98 -22.13 24.26
C LEU A 311 8.09 -23.21 23.64
N GLU A 312 6.83 -23.32 24.08
CA GLU A 312 5.86 -24.24 23.47
C GLU A 312 5.56 -23.88 22.01
N ILE A 313 5.41 -22.59 21.69
CA ILE A 313 5.22 -22.11 20.32
C ILE A 313 6.43 -22.44 19.45
N ASP A 314 7.65 -22.20 19.95
CA ASP A 314 8.88 -22.51 19.23
C ASP A 314 9.02 -24.02 18.98
N GLN A 315 8.71 -24.85 19.97
CA GLN A 315 8.71 -26.30 19.83
C GLN A 315 7.65 -26.77 18.81
N ALA A 316 6.44 -26.20 18.85
CA ALA A 316 5.39 -26.49 17.88
C ALA A 316 5.77 -26.03 16.47
N MET A 317 6.46 -24.89 16.34
CA MET A 317 6.96 -24.38 15.07
C MET A 317 8.02 -25.32 14.48
N LEU A 318 8.98 -25.78 15.29
CA LEU A 318 9.97 -26.77 14.87
C LEU A 318 9.31 -28.09 14.44
N SER A 319 8.31 -28.57 15.20
CA SER A 319 7.53 -29.76 14.84
C SER A 319 6.78 -29.58 13.51
N LYS A 320 6.13 -28.43 13.31
CA LYS A 320 5.45 -28.09 12.06
C LYS A 320 6.41 -28.10 10.87
N ILE A 321 7.61 -27.54 11.03
CA ILE A 321 8.65 -27.57 9.99
C ILE A 321 9.05 -29.02 9.67
N GLN A 322 9.26 -29.86 10.69
CA GLN A 322 9.60 -31.26 10.52
C GLN A 322 8.50 -32.06 9.80
N ILE A 323 7.23 -31.87 10.18
CA ILE A 323 6.07 -32.49 9.52
C ILE A 323 5.98 -32.00 8.07
N SER A 324 6.13 -30.71 7.81
CA SER A 324 6.13 -30.15 6.46
C SER A 324 7.22 -30.77 5.58
N LYS A 325 8.42 -30.99 6.12
CA LYS A 325 9.52 -31.66 5.41
C LYS A 325 9.17 -33.12 5.07
N ARG A 326 8.61 -33.86 6.03
CA ARG A 326 8.16 -35.25 5.79
C ARG A 326 7.04 -35.34 4.77
N VAL A 327 6.11 -34.38 4.78
CA VAL A 327 5.05 -34.29 3.76
C VAL A 327 5.66 -34.02 2.39
N GLU A 328 6.63 -33.11 2.29
CA GLU A 328 7.32 -32.85 1.03
C GLU A 328 8.02 -34.10 0.49
N GLU A 329 8.74 -34.83 1.34
CA GLU A 329 9.40 -36.11 1.00
C GLU A 329 8.38 -37.16 0.52
N ALA A 330 7.31 -37.40 1.28
CA ALA A 330 6.26 -38.32 0.89
C ALA A 330 5.59 -37.91 -0.45
N THR A 331 5.43 -36.62 -0.73
CA THR A 331 4.90 -36.18 -2.03
C THR A 331 5.87 -36.42 -3.19
N LYS A 332 7.19 -36.41 -2.93
CA LYS A 332 8.20 -36.81 -3.93
C LYS A 332 8.11 -38.31 -4.18
N ASP A 333 7.97 -39.12 -3.13
CA ASP A 333 7.83 -40.58 -3.25
C ASP A 333 6.52 -41.00 -3.95
N VAL A 334 5.41 -40.31 -3.68
CA VAL A 334 4.16 -40.54 -4.41
C VAL A 334 4.32 -40.22 -5.89
N LYS A 335 5.07 -39.17 -6.24
CA LYS A 335 5.34 -38.84 -7.65
C LYS A 335 6.21 -39.90 -8.33
N THR A 336 7.23 -40.43 -7.65
CA THR A 336 8.08 -41.50 -8.21
C THR A 336 7.29 -42.81 -8.34
N ASN A 337 6.52 -43.20 -7.33
CA ASN A 337 5.66 -44.38 -7.38
C ASN A 337 4.58 -44.28 -8.47
N LYS A 338 3.98 -43.10 -8.66
CA LYS A 338 3.02 -42.87 -9.75
C LYS A 338 3.66 -43.12 -11.13
N LYS A 339 4.88 -42.63 -11.35
CA LYS A 339 5.62 -42.87 -12.61
C LYS A 339 5.93 -44.35 -12.80
N ALA A 340 6.43 -45.02 -11.76
CA ALA A 340 6.71 -46.44 -11.80
C ALA A 340 5.46 -47.29 -12.10
N LEU A 341 4.30 -46.88 -11.58
CA LEU A 341 3.02 -47.52 -11.87
C LEU A 341 2.58 -47.28 -13.31
N GLU A 342 2.72 -46.06 -13.83
CA GLU A 342 2.42 -45.72 -15.23
C GLU A 342 3.29 -46.54 -16.19
N GLU A 343 4.59 -46.63 -15.95
CA GLU A 343 5.51 -47.49 -16.71
C GLU A 343 5.15 -48.98 -16.60
N ALA A 344 4.69 -49.44 -15.43
CA ALA A 344 4.23 -50.82 -15.26
C ALA A 344 2.94 -51.11 -16.04
N LEU A 345 2.00 -50.16 -16.06
CA LEU A 345 0.78 -50.26 -16.86
C LEU A 345 1.10 -50.29 -18.35
N GLU A 346 1.99 -49.41 -18.83
CA GLU A 346 2.44 -49.42 -20.23
C GLU A 346 3.07 -50.77 -20.62
N ARG A 347 3.88 -51.38 -19.73
CA ARG A 347 4.45 -52.71 -19.94
C ARG A 347 3.38 -53.81 -20.02
N VAL A 348 2.37 -53.77 -19.16
CA VAL A 348 1.25 -54.73 -19.18
C VAL A 348 0.41 -54.56 -20.45
N GLU A 349 0.14 -53.34 -20.87
CA GLU A 349 -0.56 -53.07 -22.13
C GLU A 349 0.22 -53.56 -23.34
N ALA A 350 1.54 -53.32 -23.38
CA ALA A 350 2.40 -53.82 -24.44
C ALA A 350 2.35 -55.36 -24.53
N ALA A 351 2.50 -56.06 -23.40
CA ALA A 351 2.38 -57.52 -23.33
C ALA A 351 0.98 -58.02 -23.75
N ASN A 352 -0.09 -57.29 -23.40
CA ASN A 352 -1.44 -57.62 -23.85
C ASN A 352 -1.62 -57.44 -25.36
N ARG A 353 -1.05 -56.38 -25.96
CA ARG A 353 -1.06 -56.18 -27.43
C ARG A 353 -0.32 -57.32 -28.13
N GLU A 354 0.84 -57.73 -27.61
CA GLU A 354 1.60 -58.88 -28.11
C GLU A 354 0.80 -60.19 -28.00
N LYS A 355 0.17 -60.44 -26.84
CA LYS A 355 -0.71 -61.59 -26.65
C LYS A 355 -1.82 -61.63 -27.70
N VAL A 356 -2.52 -60.51 -27.93
CA VAL A 356 -3.58 -60.42 -28.95
C VAL A 356 -3.01 -60.69 -30.34
N ALA A 357 -1.86 -60.12 -30.70
CA ALA A 357 -1.20 -60.36 -31.98
C ALA A 357 -0.82 -61.84 -32.18
N VAL A 358 -0.31 -62.51 -31.14
CA VAL A 358 -0.01 -63.96 -31.15
C VAL A 358 -1.29 -64.78 -31.29
N GLU A 359 -2.36 -64.44 -30.57
CA GLU A 359 -3.66 -65.09 -30.70
C GLU A 359 -4.25 -64.92 -32.10
N GLU A 360 -4.17 -63.74 -32.70
CA GLU A 360 -4.62 -63.48 -34.07
C GLU A 360 -3.79 -64.24 -35.10
N ALA A 361 -2.46 -64.27 -34.94
CA ALA A 361 -1.57 -65.08 -35.76
C ALA A 361 -1.93 -66.58 -35.65
N LEU A 362 -2.27 -67.05 -34.45
CA LEU A 362 -2.74 -68.43 -34.24
C LEU A 362 -4.11 -68.67 -34.89
N ARG A 363 -5.06 -67.73 -34.81
CA ARG A 363 -6.36 -67.83 -35.51
C ARG A 363 -6.16 -67.88 -37.02
N ARG A 364 -5.30 -67.03 -37.61
CA ARG A 364 -4.93 -67.07 -39.04
C ARG A 364 -4.26 -68.40 -39.41
N ARG A 365 -3.31 -68.89 -38.60
CA ARG A 365 -2.67 -70.20 -38.81
C ARG A 365 -3.68 -71.35 -38.74
N LYS A 366 -4.67 -71.32 -37.86
CA LYS A 366 -5.73 -72.33 -37.79
C LYS A 366 -6.62 -72.28 -39.05
N PHE A 367 -6.96 -71.09 -39.54
CA PHE A 367 -7.69 -70.91 -40.78
C PHE A 367 -6.89 -71.43 -42.00
N ASP A 368 -5.61 -71.08 -42.11
CA ASP A 368 -4.70 -71.61 -43.15
C ASP A 368 -4.44 -73.12 -43.00
N GLY A 369 -4.38 -73.60 -41.75
CA GLY A 369 -4.23 -75.00 -41.40
C GLY A 369 -5.45 -75.84 -41.78
N HIS A 370 -6.66 -75.30 -41.67
CA HIS A 370 -7.88 -75.97 -42.15
C HIS A 370 -7.95 -76.03 -43.68
N LYS A 371 -7.36 -75.09 -44.42
CA LYS A 371 -7.14 -75.24 -45.88
C LYS A 371 -6.13 -76.35 -46.23
N ARG A 372 -5.16 -76.66 -45.35
CA ARG A 372 -4.16 -77.72 -45.58
C ARG A 372 -4.50 -79.09 -44.93
N ARG A 373 -5.50 -79.16 -44.04
CA ARG A 373 -5.90 -80.36 -43.28
C ARG A 373 -7.04 -81.17 -43.90
N LEU A 374 -7.35 -80.98 -45.18
CA LEU A 374 -8.10 -81.97 -45.98
C LEU A 374 -7.22 -83.15 -46.46
N SER A 375 -5.99 -83.28 -45.94
CA SER A 375 -5.12 -84.40 -46.24
C SER A 375 -4.49 -84.93 -44.95
N ARG A 376 -4.70 -86.24 -44.71
CA ARG A 376 -4.09 -87.12 -43.70
C ARG A 376 -4.86 -87.32 -42.40
N HIS A 377 -5.86 -88.20 -42.51
CA HIS A 377 -6.48 -88.99 -41.46
C HIS A 377 -5.58 -90.20 -41.11
N ASN A 378 -5.37 -90.51 -39.83
CA ASN A 378 -5.39 -91.89 -39.29
C ASN A 378 -5.17 -91.91 -37.76
N PRO A 379 -6.18 -92.38 -36.97
CA PRO A 379 -6.02 -92.73 -35.57
C PRO A 379 -5.89 -94.25 -35.41
N ALA A 380 -4.78 -94.72 -34.83
CA ALA A 380 -4.60 -96.11 -34.44
C ALA A 380 -4.89 -96.29 -32.94
N LYS A 381 -5.73 -97.29 -32.66
CA LYS A 381 -6.33 -97.64 -31.38
C LYS A 381 -5.37 -98.51 -30.57
N PHE A 382 -5.26 -98.30 -29.26
CA PHE A 382 -5.16 -99.41 -28.31
C PHE A 382 -5.89 -99.05 -27.01
N LYS A 383 -6.72 -99.98 -26.55
CA LYS A 383 -7.58 -99.88 -25.36
C LYS A 383 -6.99 -100.70 -24.21
N ASN A 384 -7.55 -100.44 -23.02
CA ASN A 384 -7.57 -101.24 -21.77
C ASN A 384 -6.41 -100.93 -20.82
N SER A 385 -6.52 -100.95 -19.49
CA SER A 385 -7.57 -100.73 -18.46
C SER A 385 -6.84 -100.86 -17.10
N SER A 386 -7.48 -100.40 -16.02
CA SER A 386 -6.96 -100.13 -14.67
C SER A 386 -6.38 -101.28 -13.83
N SER A 387 -5.53 -100.90 -12.85
CA SER A 387 -5.58 -101.25 -11.41
C SER A 387 -4.29 -101.86 -10.79
N GLY A 388 -3.65 -101.09 -9.89
CA GLY A 388 -3.56 -101.49 -8.47
C GLY A 388 -2.28 -102.15 -7.92
N ARG A 389 -1.61 -101.38 -7.04
CA ARG A 389 -0.88 -101.74 -5.79
C ARG A 389 0.52 -102.37 -5.84
N ARG A 390 1.47 -101.71 -5.16
CA ARG A 390 2.69 -102.22 -4.48
C ARG A 390 3.06 -101.23 -3.35
N ASP A 391 3.14 -101.67 -2.09
CA ASP A 391 4.30 -102.19 -1.31
C ASP A 391 5.19 -101.03 -0.76
N SER A 392 5.32 -100.78 0.55
CA SER A 392 6.06 -101.52 1.60
C SER A 392 7.56 -101.60 1.28
N GLN A 393 8.54 -101.18 2.12
CA GLN A 393 8.95 -101.92 3.32
C GLN A 393 10.20 -101.27 4.04
N LEU A 394 10.12 -101.13 5.39
CA LEU A 394 11.12 -101.38 6.50
C LEU A 394 12.56 -100.77 6.47
N LEU A 395 13.33 -100.52 7.56
CA LEU A 395 13.32 -100.55 9.05
C LEU A 395 14.62 -99.77 9.46
N ASP A 396 14.65 -98.81 10.39
CA ASP A 396 14.70 -98.87 11.88
C ASP A 396 16.11 -98.78 12.49
N VAL A 397 16.14 -98.13 13.67
CA VAL A 397 17.09 -98.04 14.79
C VAL A 397 18.41 -97.26 14.71
N ASN A 398 18.43 -96.17 15.51
CA ASN A 398 19.34 -95.91 16.64
C ASN A 398 20.66 -95.09 16.42
N GLY A 399 20.76 -93.96 17.12
CA GLY A 399 21.85 -93.67 18.07
C GLY A 399 23.16 -93.00 17.61
N MET A 400 23.29 -91.71 17.99
CA MET A 400 24.51 -90.99 18.46
C MET A 400 25.61 -90.45 17.50
N ASN A 401 25.75 -89.12 17.59
CA ASN A 401 26.95 -88.29 17.81
C ASN A 401 27.92 -87.87 16.70
N LEU A 402 28.14 -86.53 16.72
CA LEU A 402 29.35 -85.74 16.42
C LEU A 402 29.89 -85.72 14.99
N VAL A 403 29.79 -84.55 14.33
CA VAL A 403 30.92 -83.72 13.83
C VAL A 403 30.43 -82.74 12.75
N ASN A 404 30.63 -81.46 13.06
CA ASN A 404 31.01 -80.29 12.24
C ASN A 404 30.23 -79.82 10.99
N GLU A 405 30.03 -78.50 11.03
CA GLU A 405 30.25 -77.49 9.99
C GLU A 405 29.22 -77.32 8.85
N GLU A 406 28.55 -76.17 8.98
CA GLU A 406 28.32 -75.16 7.95
C GLU A 406 27.28 -75.35 6.83
N THR A 407 26.52 -74.26 6.69
CA THR A 407 25.70 -73.81 5.56
C THR A 407 24.24 -74.30 5.44
N LYS A 408 23.36 -73.39 5.91
CA LYS A 408 22.30 -72.71 5.12
C LYS A 408 21.23 -73.57 4.41
N VAL A 409 19.97 -73.22 4.73
CA VAL A 409 18.75 -73.20 3.87
C VAL A 409 17.61 -74.15 4.25
N ILE A 410 16.59 -73.53 4.88
CA ILE A 410 15.12 -73.72 4.77
C ILE A 410 14.46 -74.95 5.42
N SER A 411 13.67 -74.70 6.47
CA SER A 411 12.19 -74.77 6.38
C SER A 411 11.56 -74.57 7.77
N LYS A 412 10.79 -73.49 7.94
CA LYS A 412 9.71 -73.47 8.93
C LYS A 412 8.43 -73.22 8.17
N SER A 413 7.51 -74.15 8.37
CA SER A 413 6.15 -74.18 7.85
C SER A 413 5.41 -72.87 8.14
N SER A 414 4.61 -72.44 7.17
CA SER A 414 3.74 -71.27 7.24
C SER A 414 2.72 -71.41 8.38
N GLN A 415 2.93 -70.64 9.44
CA GLN A 415 1.98 -70.51 10.54
C GLN A 415 0.76 -69.71 10.07
N SER A 416 -0.43 -70.15 10.48
CA SER A 416 -1.70 -69.48 10.18
C SER A 416 -1.73 -68.10 10.85
N ILE A 417 -2.31 -67.11 10.16
CA ILE A 417 -2.46 -65.70 10.61
C ILE A 417 -3.03 -65.61 12.04
N ARG A 418 -3.84 -66.58 12.46
CA ARG A 418 -4.39 -66.67 13.82
C ARG A 418 -3.34 -66.94 14.91
N GLN A 419 -2.23 -67.60 14.59
CA GLN A 419 -1.15 -67.96 15.54
C GLN A 419 -0.14 -66.83 15.78
N ILE A 420 0.00 -65.92 14.80
CA ILE A 420 0.87 -64.74 14.92
C ILE A 420 0.23 -63.71 15.87
N LEU A 421 -1.05 -63.46 15.69
CA LEU A 421 -1.80 -62.49 16.51
C LEU A 421 -1.93 -62.92 17.98
N SER A 422 -1.97 -64.22 18.27
CA SER A 422 -2.04 -64.73 19.65
C SER A 422 -0.73 -64.59 20.44
N ARG A 423 0.42 -64.46 19.76
CA ARG A 423 1.73 -64.27 20.44
C ARG A 423 2.06 -62.81 20.72
N GLU A 424 1.57 -61.87 19.91
CA GLU A 424 1.76 -60.43 20.15
C GLU A 424 0.87 -59.87 21.27
N LEU A 425 -0.21 -60.57 21.64
CA LEU A 425 -1.13 -60.14 22.70
C LEU A 425 -0.68 -60.51 24.12
N LEU A 426 0.36 -61.33 24.30
CA LEU A 426 0.81 -61.82 25.62
C LEU A 426 2.25 -61.43 25.99
N ALA A 427 2.99 -60.74 25.13
CA ALA A 427 4.38 -60.36 25.38
C ALA A 427 4.52 -58.87 25.76
N THR A 428 3.86 -58.45 26.85
CA THR A 428 4.14 -57.13 27.46
C THR A 428 4.01 -57.18 28.98
N GLN A 429 4.87 -57.97 29.61
CA GLN A 429 5.29 -57.93 31.02
C GLN A 429 6.45 -58.94 31.09
N GLU A 430 7.67 -58.66 31.54
CA GLU A 430 8.15 -57.88 32.68
C GLU A 430 9.63 -57.48 32.43
N THR A 431 10.05 -56.27 32.83
CA THR A 431 11.28 -56.00 33.64
C THR A 431 11.46 -54.49 33.87
N GLU A 432 11.42 -54.11 35.15
CA GLU A 432 11.76 -52.80 35.76
C GLU A 432 13.15 -52.28 35.32
N VAL A 433 13.44 -50.98 35.24
CA VAL A 433 13.58 -50.01 36.36
C VAL A 433 13.50 -48.55 35.82
N GLY A 434 12.79 -47.65 36.53
CA GLY A 434 13.19 -46.23 36.68
C GLY A 434 12.25 -45.07 36.25
N MET A 435 11.37 -44.63 37.16
CA MET A 435 10.92 -43.23 37.43
C MET A 435 9.92 -42.49 36.46
N PRO A 436 9.16 -41.47 36.96
CA PRO A 436 7.72 -41.32 36.68
C PRO A 436 7.29 -40.05 35.92
N LYS A 437 6.17 -40.12 35.19
CA LYS A 437 4.90 -39.34 35.37
C LYS A 437 4.08 -39.16 34.08
N GLU A 438 2.79 -39.48 34.26
CA GLU A 438 1.58 -38.85 33.70
C GLU A 438 1.45 -38.70 32.18
N ARG A 439 0.77 -39.69 31.57
CA ARG A 439 -0.19 -39.41 30.49
C ARG A 439 -1.48 -40.18 30.76
N ASN A 440 -2.54 -39.42 31.03
CA ASN A 440 -3.91 -39.92 31.02
C ASN A 440 -4.25 -40.33 29.59
N SER A 441 -4.46 -41.63 29.41
CA SER A 441 -5.01 -42.25 28.23
C SER A 441 -6.52 -41.98 28.17
N VAL A 442 -6.98 -41.36 27.09
CA VAL A 442 -8.39 -41.44 26.70
C VAL A 442 -8.44 -42.19 25.37
N GLN A 443 -9.16 -43.31 25.40
CA GLN A 443 -9.26 -44.28 24.33
C GLN A 443 -10.05 -43.69 23.15
N LEU A 444 -9.54 -43.94 21.95
CA LEU A 444 -10.02 -43.44 20.64
C LEU A 444 -11.42 -43.97 20.23
N GLY A 445 -12.14 -44.65 21.12
CA GLY A 445 -13.41 -45.35 20.85
C GLY A 445 -14.68 -44.67 21.38
N GLN A 446 -14.59 -43.48 21.99
CA GLN A 446 -15.72 -42.82 22.65
C GLN A 446 -16.23 -41.53 21.99
N ILE A 447 -15.82 -41.21 20.75
CA ILE A 447 -16.23 -39.95 20.07
C ILE A 447 -17.51 -40.10 19.21
N ILE A 448 -18.12 -41.28 19.13
CA ILE A 448 -19.32 -41.46 18.30
C ILE A 448 -20.41 -42.15 19.12
N CYS A 449 -21.22 -41.35 19.81
CA CYS A 449 -22.68 -41.50 20.03
C CYS A 449 -23.13 -40.82 21.34
N THR A 450 -23.81 -39.68 21.22
CA THR A 450 -24.88 -39.10 22.08
C THR A 450 -25.20 -37.72 21.48
N GLN A 451 -26.20 -37.58 20.60
CA GLN A 451 -27.59 -37.16 20.88
C GLN A 451 -27.72 -36.01 21.90
N ASP A 452 -27.71 -34.78 21.39
CA ASP A 452 -28.26 -33.59 22.04
C ASP A 452 -29.65 -33.30 21.47
N ASN A 453 -30.62 -33.01 22.35
CA ASN A 453 -31.96 -32.56 22.02
C ASN A 453 -32.04 -31.02 22.02
N ASP A 454 -32.29 -30.47 20.82
CA ASP A 454 -33.13 -29.29 20.47
C ASP A 454 -32.80 -27.85 20.92
N PRO A 455 -33.31 -26.79 20.23
CA PRO A 455 -33.64 -26.68 18.79
C PRO A 455 -33.25 -25.33 18.10
N SER A 456 -33.15 -25.40 16.76
CA SER A 456 -33.50 -24.40 15.71
C SER A 456 -32.94 -22.96 15.72
N PHE A 457 -32.29 -22.51 14.62
CA PHE A 457 -32.95 -21.87 13.46
C PHE A 457 -31.96 -21.59 12.30
N ASP A 458 -32.43 -21.87 11.09
CA ASP A 458 -31.78 -21.89 9.77
C ASP A 458 -31.18 -20.56 9.26
N ILE A 459 -30.08 -20.66 8.49
CA ILE A 459 -29.94 -19.93 7.21
C ILE A 459 -29.23 -20.85 6.18
N LYS A 460 -29.97 -21.19 5.12
CA LYS A 460 -29.56 -21.96 3.94
C LYS A 460 -28.56 -21.20 3.05
N LEU A 461 -27.61 -21.91 2.46
CA LEU A 461 -26.93 -21.52 1.23
C LEU A 461 -26.75 -22.79 0.37
N ASP A 462 -27.57 -22.90 -0.67
CA ASP A 462 -27.55 -24.00 -1.64
C ASP A 462 -26.28 -23.98 -2.49
N GLU A 463 -25.72 -25.16 -2.67
CA GLU A 463 -24.76 -25.51 -3.73
C GLU A 463 -25.46 -25.69 -5.08
N GLU A 464 -24.90 -25.16 -6.15
CA GLU A 464 -25.05 -25.74 -7.49
C GLU A 464 -23.73 -25.75 -8.27
N ASN A 465 -23.19 -26.96 -8.41
CA ASN A 465 -22.74 -27.64 -9.63
C ASN A 465 -21.68 -27.03 -10.60
N TYR A 466 -20.48 -27.64 -10.57
CA TYR A 466 -19.64 -28.14 -11.68
C TYR A 466 -19.47 -27.32 -13.00
N LYS A 467 -18.22 -26.95 -13.33
CA LYS A 467 -17.33 -27.60 -14.34
C LYS A 467 -16.14 -26.71 -14.69
N GLN A 468 -14.96 -27.30 -14.53
CA GLN A 468 -13.66 -26.77 -14.90
C GLN A 468 -13.44 -26.80 -16.42
N LYS A 469 -13.16 -25.64 -17.04
CA LYS A 469 -12.40 -25.54 -18.30
C LYS A 469 -11.48 -24.32 -18.26
N PHE A 470 -10.19 -24.56 -18.38
CA PHE A 470 -9.18 -23.53 -18.57
C PHE A 470 -9.36 -22.84 -19.94
N SER A 471 -9.31 -21.51 -19.98
CA SER A 471 -8.74 -20.80 -21.12
C SER A 471 -8.29 -19.38 -20.74
N SER A 472 -7.09 -19.05 -21.20
CA SER A 472 -6.40 -17.78 -21.03
C SER A 472 -7.12 -16.65 -21.78
N LYS A 473 -7.44 -15.53 -21.10
CA LYS A 473 -7.46 -14.15 -21.67
C LYS A 473 -7.93 -13.11 -20.62
N ARG A 474 -7.09 -12.08 -20.43
CA ARG A 474 -7.33 -10.69 -20.00
C ARG A 474 -8.41 -10.42 -18.93
N LYS A 475 -7.95 -10.02 -17.74
CA LYS A 475 -8.76 -9.50 -16.62
C LYS A 475 -9.23 -8.06 -16.89
N ASN A 476 -10.49 -7.89 -17.28
CA ASN A 476 -11.24 -6.64 -17.06
C ASN A 476 -12.36 -6.94 -16.05
N PHE A 477 -12.18 -6.53 -14.80
CA PHE A 477 -13.19 -6.70 -13.74
C PHE A 477 -14.13 -5.49 -13.68
N GLY A 478 -15.45 -5.76 -13.77
CA GLY A 478 -16.33 -5.57 -12.62
C GLY A 478 -16.78 -4.15 -12.20
N LEU A 479 -17.16 -3.25 -13.11
CA LEU A 479 -17.80 -1.97 -12.72
C LEU A 479 -19.27 -1.80 -13.14
N VAL A 480 -19.78 -2.61 -14.07
CA VAL A 480 -21.12 -2.38 -14.65
C VAL A 480 -22.25 -2.88 -13.75
N LYS A 481 -22.04 -3.94 -12.95
CA LYS A 481 -23.09 -4.52 -12.09
C LYS A 481 -23.34 -3.71 -10.80
N ALA A 482 -22.33 -3.01 -10.29
CA ALA A 482 -22.48 -2.14 -9.12
C ALA A 482 -23.21 -0.83 -9.46
N ALA A 483 -22.98 -0.27 -10.66
CA ALA A 483 -23.65 0.94 -11.13
C ALA A 483 -25.17 0.76 -11.28
N LEU A 484 -25.63 -0.42 -11.74
CA LEU A 484 -27.06 -0.69 -11.90
C LEU A 484 -27.80 -0.79 -10.55
N PHE A 485 -27.11 -1.23 -9.49
CA PHE A 485 -27.71 -1.35 -8.15
C PHE A 485 -27.85 0.02 -7.45
N LEU A 486 -26.91 0.94 -7.69
CA LEU A 486 -26.98 2.31 -7.15
C LEU A 486 -28.07 3.15 -7.83
N VAL A 487 -28.26 3.01 -9.14
CA VAL A 487 -29.31 3.74 -9.88
C VAL A 487 -30.73 3.28 -9.45
N LYS A 488 -30.91 2.01 -9.09
CA LYS A 488 -32.20 1.51 -8.55
C LYS A 488 -32.50 2.01 -7.14
N LYS A 489 -31.50 2.28 -6.29
CA LYS A 489 -31.71 2.84 -4.94
C LYS A 489 -32.06 4.33 -4.98
N LEU A 490 -31.51 5.10 -5.92
CA LEU A 490 -31.79 6.54 -6.05
C LEU A 490 -33.20 6.83 -6.59
N LYS A 491 -33.76 5.97 -7.45
CA LYS A 491 -35.14 6.14 -7.95
C LYS A 491 -36.23 5.88 -6.91
N LYS A 492 -35.94 5.21 -5.80
CA LYS A 492 -36.94 4.90 -4.76
C LYS A 492 -37.09 5.99 -3.69
N LYS A 493 -36.23 7.03 -3.70
CA LYS A 493 -36.21 8.10 -2.67
C LYS A 493 -36.84 9.43 -3.10
N ASN A 494 -37.27 9.56 -4.36
CA ASN A 494 -38.01 10.71 -4.86
C ASN A 494 -39.47 10.33 -5.11
N GLN A 495 -40.26 10.27 -4.04
CA GLN A 495 -41.71 10.52 -4.12
C GLN A 495 -42.00 11.82 -3.37
N PRO A 496 -42.78 12.75 -3.95
CA PRO A 496 -43.08 14.02 -3.30
C PRO A 496 -44.09 13.79 -2.18
N ILE A 497 -43.68 14.06 -0.94
CA ILE A 497 -44.60 14.22 0.19
C ILE A 497 -45.29 15.56 0.00
N LEU A 498 -46.57 15.53 -0.37
CA LEU A 498 -47.46 16.69 -0.32
C LEU A 498 -47.53 17.18 1.15
N ARG A 499 -46.78 18.23 1.51
CA ARG A 499 -47.01 18.98 2.75
C ARG A 499 -47.85 20.21 2.44
N ARG A 500 -49.05 20.24 3.04
CA ARG A 500 -49.98 21.37 3.07
C ARG A 500 -49.27 22.62 3.60
N GLN A 501 -49.52 23.77 2.98
CA GLN A 501 -49.07 25.08 3.45
C GLN A 501 -49.76 25.44 4.78
N PRO A 502 -49.05 26.05 5.75
CA PRO A 502 -49.69 26.72 6.87
C PRO A 502 -50.04 28.16 6.50
N THR A 503 -51.33 28.49 6.61
CA THR A 503 -51.87 29.84 6.48
C THR A 503 -51.44 30.75 7.64
N LEU A 504 -51.26 32.02 7.28
CA LEU A 504 -50.73 33.18 8.01
C LEU A 504 -51.56 33.63 9.25
N LYS A 505 -51.89 32.74 10.19
CA LYS A 505 -52.77 33.06 11.33
C LYS A 505 -52.38 32.52 12.72
N SER A 506 -51.12 32.19 12.99
CA SER A 506 -50.71 31.67 14.32
C SER A 506 -49.50 32.35 14.97
N TRP A 507 -49.22 33.62 14.67
CA TRP A 507 -48.13 34.38 15.32
C TRP A 507 -48.59 35.60 16.11
N LEU A 508 -49.87 35.66 16.50
CA LEU A 508 -50.38 36.62 17.47
C LEU A 508 -51.21 35.88 18.52
N GLN A 509 -50.51 35.31 19.50
CA GLN A 509 -50.96 35.25 20.89
C GLN A 509 -49.77 35.01 21.83
#